data_AF-Q5KAC6-F1
#
_entry.id   AF-Q5KAC6-F1
#
_cell.length_a   1.000
_cell.length_b   1.000
_cell.length_c   1.000
_cell.angle_alpha   90.00
_cell.angle_beta   90.00
_cell.angle_gamma   90.00
#
_symmetry.space_group_name_H-M   'P 1'
#
loop_
_entity.id
_entity.type
_entity.pdbx_description
1 polymer ?
#
loop_
_entity_poly.entity_id
_entity_poly.type
_entity_poly.pdbx_seq_one_letter_code
_entity_poly.pdbx_strand_id
1 'polypeptide(L)'
;MGGNAFDTAARRLSQEDHDALTTLMITRLSPFFKGIAVPRYVAAKKSHGDIDILCGYESEILVGEEEFDPEIDGENAKVKPLKNSKAVTGEWVDEIRQFIAKLMEVMEAKAWRRRGSDINFRIPCTILDNQVAEEHEFYQVDLVLIPPEKLAFVTFMTSYSSTSILLGRILRYYSHSLTIHLTHFIFRHTAYFGIQPIDITLTDDPEVFCSWFGTDYQKWLIQGKSWKFDWQFWQWLTDVPDESPAGTAFRRLARKIQRDGDKAVKRAKGKRDTFADKFYVWFMTRSKWAPTEEDENTSTPDEEKEHSEHPPKPTPAELSMINIDKPFPMDKGAEEVLDFWGKRAEYDALFEQRKFMATPIAESQRLKMEKKMRTKALLDAQEEMIKKNFGELSIK
;
A
#
# COMPACT_ATOMS: atom_id res chain seq x y z
N MET A 1 -9.57 -13.26 -10.73
CA MET A 1 -8.30 -12.85 -11.35
C MET A 1 -7.24 -13.41 -10.43
N GLY A 2 -6.42 -14.33 -10.94
CA GLY A 2 -5.53 -15.21 -10.17
C GLY A 2 -5.25 -16.47 -11.01
N GLY A 3 -4.17 -17.19 -10.73
CA GLY A 3 -3.80 -18.40 -11.46
C GLY A 3 -3.04 -18.19 -12.78
N ASN A 4 -2.29 -17.08 -12.89
CA ASN A 4 -1.52 -16.72 -14.09
C ASN A 4 -0.02 -16.55 -13.80
N ALA A 5 0.52 -17.19 -12.75
CA ALA A 5 1.95 -17.14 -12.51
C ALA A 5 2.73 -17.91 -13.60
N PHE A 6 2.10 -18.92 -14.17
CA PHE A 6 2.60 -19.77 -15.25
C PHE A 6 2.08 -19.32 -16.62
N ASP A 7 2.71 -19.82 -17.70
CA ASP A 7 2.33 -19.43 -19.07
C ASP A 7 1.02 -20.11 -19.52
N THR A 8 0.58 -21.11 -18.77
CA THR A 8 -0.72 -21.76 -18.86
C THR A 8 -1.60 -21.35 -17.68
N ALA A 9 -2.90 -21.19 -17.93
CA ALA A 9 -3.83 -20.78 -16.87
C ALA A 9 -4.09 -21.96 -15.92
N ALA A 10 -4.03 -21.70 -14.61
CA ALA A 10 -4.38 -22.68 -13.60
C ALA A 10 -5.89 -23.01 -13.63
N ARG A 11 -6.22 -24.24 -13.23
CA ARG A 11 -7.60 -24.67 -13.07
C ARG A 11 -8.28 -23.86 -11.98
N ARG A 12 -9.47 -23.35 -12.28
CA ARG A 12 -10.29 -22.59 -11.32
C ARG A 12 -10.80 -23.54 -10.23
N LEU A 13 -10.59 -23.16 -8.97
CA LEU A 13 -11.06 -23.90 -7.79
C LEU A 13 -12.50 -23.50 -7.47
N SER A 14 -13.35 -24.47 -7.13
CA SER A 14 -14.59 -24.19 -6.40
C SER A 14 -14.26 -23.71 -4.98
N GLN A 15 -15.24 -23.17 -4.23
CA GLN A 15 -14.99 -22.81 -2.83
C GLN A 15 -14.60 -24.03 -1.98
N GLU A 16 -15.25 -25.18 -2.22
CA GLU A 16 -14.96 -26.43 -1.51
C GLU A 16 -13.54 -26.94 -1.82
N ASP A 17 -13.17 -26.98 -3.11
CA ASP A 17 -11.82 -27.40 -3.52
C ASP A 17 -10.76 -26.43 -2.97
N HIS A 18 -11.04 -25.13 -2.97
CA HIS A 18 -10.15 -24.12 -2.42
C HIS A 18 -9.91 -24.36 -0.92
N ASP A 19 -10.97 -24.59 -0.14
CA ASP A 19 -10.87 -24.81 1.30
C ASP A 19 -10.17 -26.14 1.64
N ALA A 20 -10.46 -27.20 0.87
CA ALA A 20 -9.81 -28.49 0.99
C ALA A 20 -8.31 -28.41 0.68
N LEU A 21 -7.94 -27.80 -0.46
CA LEU A 21 -6.55 -27.64 -0.86
C LEU A 21 -5.80 -26.71 0.10
N THR A 22 -6.42 -25.62 0.55
CA THR A 22 -5.83 -24.72 1.55
C THR A 22 -5.51 -25.47 2.84
N THR A 23 -6.46 -26.26 3.35
CA THR A 23 -6.28 -27.06 4.57
C THR A 23 -5.14 -28.08 4.41
N LEU A 24 -5.09 -28.75 3.26
CA LEU A 24 -4.02 -29.69 2.93
C LEU A 24 -2.65 -28.99 2.89
N MET A 25 -2.55 -27.86 2.20
CA MET A 25 -1.31 -27.10 2.07
C MET A 25 -0.83 -26.56 3.43
N ILE A 26 -1.72 -25.98 4.25
CA ILE A 26 -1.36 -25.54 5.60
C ILE A 26 -0.81 -26.71 6.42
N THR A 27 -1.48 -27.86 6.40
CA THR A 27 -1.07 -29.05 7.16
C THR A 27 0.34 -29.49 6.76
N ARG A 28 0.60 -29.55 5.46
CA ARG A 28 1.90 -29.97 4.89
C ARG A 28 3.02 -28.95 5.15
N LEU A 29 2.71 -27.65 5.10
CA LEU A 29 3.69 -26.57 5.21
C LEU A 29 3.98 -26.16 6.66
N SER A 30 3.07 -26.42 7.61
CA SER A 30 3.20 -25.97 9.01
C SER A 30 4.53 -26.35 9.69
N PRO A 31 5.15 -27.52 9.44
CA PRO A 31 6.45 -27.85 10.03
C PRO A 31 7.63 -26.97 9.58
N PHE A 32 7.47 -26.20 8.50
CA PHE A 32 8.55 -25.45 7.86
C PHE A 32 8.56 -23.96 8.21
N PHE A 33 7.50 -23.43 8.81
CA PHE A 33 7.32 -22.00 9.04
C PHE A 33 6.95 -21.69 10.49
N LYS A 34 7.32 -20.51 10.98
CA LYS A 34 6.96 -20.02 12.33
C LYS A 34 5.56 -19.45 12.44
N GLY A 35 4.71 -19.81 11.49
CA GLY A 35 3.35 -19.30 11.37
C GLY A 35 2.93 -19.38 9.92
N ILE A 36 1.68 -19.74 9.72
CA ILE A 36 1.04 -19.71 8.41
C ILE A 36 -0.27 -18.96 8.55
N ALA A 37 -0.54 -18.09 7.60
CA ALA A 37 -1.81 -17.39 7.52
C ALA A 37 -2.31 -17.41 6.08
N VAL A 38 -3.63 -17.34 5.93
CA VAL A 38 -4.28 -17.19 4.62
C VAL A 38 -5.05 -15.88 4.66
N PRO A 39 -4.84 -14.97 3.69
CA PRO A 39 -5.62 -13.74 3.60
C PRO A 39 -7.11 -14.09 3.54
N ARG A 40 -7.95 -13.28 4.17
CA ARG A 40 -9.39 -13.51 4.14
C ARG A 40 -9.95 -13.03 2.82
N TYR A 41 -11.03 -13.66 2.35
CA TYR A 41 -11.77 -13.19 1.20
C TYR A 41 -13.27 -13.24 1.52
N VAL A 42 -14.08 -12.52 0.75
CA VAL A 42 -15.53 -12.65 0.85
C VAL A 42 -15.98 -13.98 0.23
N ALA A 43 -16.79 -14.74 0.96
CA ALA A 43 -17.20 -16.09 0.55
C ALA A 43 -18.10 -16.13 -0.71
N ALA A 44 -18.63 -14.98 -1.18
CA ALA A 44 -19.45 -14.93 -2.39
C ALA A 44 -18.66 -15.20 -3.69
N LYS A 45 -17.33 -15.32 -3.65
CA LYS A 45 -16.54 -15.73 -4.81
C LYS A 45 -16.87 -17.17 -5.18
N LYS A 46 -17.55 -17.36 -6.32
CA LYS A 46 -17.92 -18.69 -6.83
C LYS A 46 -16.72 -19.55 -7.24
N SER A 47 -15.60 -18.92 -7.60
CA SER A 47 -14.37 -19.63 -7.95
C SER A 47 -13.12 -18.81 -7.65
N HIS A 48 -12.02 -19.52 -7.44
CA HIS A 48 -10.69 -18.98 -7.15
C HIS A 48 -9.69 -19.39 -8.23
N GLY A 49 -8.64 -18.60 -8.44
CA GLY A 49 -7.63 -18.88 -9.48
C GLY A 49 -6.39 -19.58 -8.92
N ASP A 50 -6.15 -19.33 -7.64
CA ASP A 50 -4.95 -19.62 -6.88
C ASP A 50 -5.33 -19.66 -5.39
N ILE A 51 -4.37 -20.10 -4.58
CA ILE A 51 -4.42 -20.01 -3.12
C ILE A 51 -3.22 -19.18 -2.67
N ASP A 52 -3.46 -18.07 -1.99
CA ASP A 52 -2.38 -17.28 -1.37
C ASP A 52 -2.14 -17.75 0.08
N ILE A 53 -0.91 -18.12 0.40
CA ILE A 53 -0.49 -18.53 1.74
C ILE A 53 0.67 -17.65 2.19
N LEU A 54 0.50 -16.98 3.32
CA LEU A 54 1.51 -16.16 3.96
C LEU A 54 2.32 -17.05 4.92
N CYS A 55 3.64 -17.08 4.75
CA CYS A 55 4.53 -17.99 5.44
C CYS A 55 5.55 -17.22 6.29
N GLY A 56 5.49 -17.39 7.61
CA GLY A 56 6.46 -16.84 8.56
C GLY A 56 7.83 -17.51 8.41
N TYR A 57 8.76 -16.84 7.74
CA TYR A 57 10.08 -17.36 7.37
C TYR A 57 11.20 -16.65 8.12
N GLU A 58 11.97 -17.38 8.93
CA GLU A 58 13.00 -16.82 9.82
C GLU A 58 14.28 -16.37 9.11
N SER A 59 14.58 -16.95 7.94
CA SER A 59 15.80 -16.62 7.21
C SER A 59 15.63 -15.38 6.34
N GLU A 60 16.74 -14.86 5.82
CA GLU A 60 16.74 -13.70 4.95
C GLU A 60 15.92 -13.95 3.67
N ILE A 61 15.01 -13.02 3.37
CA ILE A 61 14.18 -13.05 2.16
C ILE A 61 14.98 -12.42 1.02
N LEU A 62 15.53 -13.27 0.16
CA LEU A 62 16.42 -12.83 -0.92
C LEU A 62 15.65 -12.37 -2.16
N VAL A 63 16.23 -11.39 -2.85
CA VAL A 63 15.79 -10.99 -4.19
C VAL A 63 16.25 -12.05 -5.21
N GLY A 64 15.40 -12.36 -6.19
CA GLY A 64 15.75 -13.28 -7.27
C GLY A 64 14.52 -13.69 -8.07
N GLU A 65 14.71 -13.95 -9.35
CA GLU A 65 13.64 -14.26 -10.30
C GLU A 65 14.00 -15.50 -11.10
N GLU A 66 13.48 -16.66 -10.70
CA GLU A 66 13.90 -17.97 -11.20
C GLU A 66 12.72 -18.91 -11.36
N GLU A 67 12.88 -19.95 -12.17
CA GLU A 67 11.89 -21.00 -12.35
C GLU A 67 12.53 -22.37 -12.55
N PHE A 68 11.72 -23.39 -12.27
CA PHE A 68 12.01 -24.78 -12.57
C PHE A 68 10.71 -25.46 -13.03
N ASP A 69 10.67 -25.89 -14.29
CA ASP A 69 9.52 -26.55 -14.90
C ASP A 69 9.96 -27.74 -15.78
N PRO A 70 9.95 -28.97 -15.21
CA PRO A 70 10.31 -30.18 -15.94
C PRO A 70 9.42 -30.53 -17.13
N GLU A 71 8.16 -30.09 -17.15
CA GLU A 71 7.26 -30.37 -18.26
C GLU A 71 7.67 -29.60 -19.52
N ILE A 72 8.21 -28.39 -19.33
CA ILE A 72 8.68 -27.54 -20.42
C ILE A 72 10.12 -27.90 -20.83
N ASP A 73 10.98 -28.19 -19.86
CA ASP A 73 12.42 -28.36 -20.09
C ASP A 73 12.87 -29.83 -20.26
N GLY A 74 11.97 -30.80 -20.01
CA GLY A 74 12.23 -32.23 -20.12
C GLY A 74 13.11 -32.81 -19.00
N GLU A 75 13.66 -34.02 -19.23
CA GLU A 75 14.42 -34.79 -18.23
C GLU A 75 15.67 -34.08 -17.68
N ASN A 76 16.18 -33.06 -18.40
CA ASN A 76 17.35 -32.29 -18.01
C ASN A 76 17.01 -30.90 -17.45
N ALA A 77 15.78 -30.74 -16.93
CA ALA A 77 15.34 -29.48 -16.34
C ALA A 77 16.29 -29.00 -15.25
N LYS A 78 16.64 -27.71 -15.32
CA LYS A 78 17.49 -27.02 -14.36
C LYS A 78 16.82 -25.73 -13.96
N VAL A 79 17.13 -25.27 -12.74
CA VAL A 79 16.73 -23.93 -12.32
C VAL A 79 17.32 -22.90 -13.28
N LYS A 80 16.47 -22.04 -13.84
CA LYS A 80 16.85 -21.00 -14.80
C LYS A 80 16.26 -19.65 -14.38
N PRO A 81 16.87 -18.53 -14.75
CA PRO A 81 16.27 -17.22 -14.50
C PRO A 81 14.97 -17.05 -15.29
N LEU A 82 14.02 -16.30 -14.73
CA LEU A 82 12.81 -15.90 -15.47
C LEU A 82 13.18 -15.06 -16.70
N LYS A 83 12.24 -14.96 -17.65
CA LYS A 83 12.42 -14.18 -18.88
C LYS A 83 12.78 -12.71 -18.57
N ASN A 84 13.93 -12.27 -19.06
CA ASN A 84 14.55 -10.95 -18.84
C ASN A 84 15.22 -10.74 -17.46
N SER A 85 15.32 -11.79 -16.65
CA SER A 85 15.96 -11.73 -15.34
C SER A 85 17.42 -12.20 -15.42
N LYS A 86 18.27 -11.74 -14.50
CA LYS A 86 19.66 -12.19 -14.40
C LYS A 86 19.73 -13.44 -13.53
N ALA A 87 20.60 -14.38 -13.89
CA ALA A 87 20.92 -15.50 -13.01
C ALA A 87 21.49 -14.97 -11.69
N VAL A 88 21.00 -15.50 -10.57
CA VAL A 88 21.54 -15.24 -9.24
C VAL A 88 22.34 -16.45 -8.77
N THR A 89 23.44 -16.20 -8.05
CA THR A 89 24.41 -17.21 -7.61
C THR A 89 24.89 -16.87 -6.21
N GLY A 90 25.28 -17.88 -5.43
CA GLY A 90 25.80 -17.73 -4.07
C GLY A 90 25.24 -18.80 -3.15
N GLU A 91 25.94 -19.07 -2.05
CA GLU A 91 25.57 -20.11 -1.08
C GLU A 91 24.11 -19.98 -0.60
N TRP A 92 23.71 -18.77 -0.22
CA TRP A 92 22.33 -18.48 0.20
C TRP A 92 21.27 -18.70 -0.89
N VAL A 93 21.63 -18.49 -2.16
CA VAL A 93 20.73 -18.77 -3.29
C VAL A 93 20.54 -20.28 -3.44
N ASP A 94 21.58 -21.06 -3.21
CA ASP A 94 21.50 -22.52 -3.25
C ASP A 94 20.72 -23.07 -2.05
N GLU A 95 20.85 -22.47 -0.86
CA GLU A 95 20.03 -22.80 0.31
C GLU A 95 18.54 -22.59 0.05
N ILE A 96 18.13 -21.42 -0.49
CA ILE A 96 16.71 -21.18 -0.78
C ILE A 96 16.18 -22.11 -1.88
N ARG A 97 16.99 -22.46 -2.88
CA ARG A 97 16.61 -23.45 -3.90
C ARG A 97 16.42 -24.84 -3.31
N GLN A 98 17.31 -25.28 -2.42
CA GLN A 98 17.16 -26.54 -1.68
C GLN A 98 15.91 -26.53 -0.80
N PHE A 99 15.63 -25.41 -0.13
CA PHE A 99 14.41 -25.23 0.65
C PHE A 99 13.16 -25.33 -0.23
N ILE A 100 13.11 -24.64 -1.37
CA ILE A 100 11.99 -24.70 -2.32
C ILE A 100 11.82 -26.12 -2.87
N ALA A 101 12.90 -26.82 -3.23
CA ALA A 101 12.83 -28.21 -3.69
C ALA A 101 12.21 -29.13 -2.62
N LYS A 102 12.55 -28.92 -1.34
CA LYS A 102 11.92 -29.64 -0.22
C LYS A 102 10.43 -29.31 -0.08
N LEU A 103 10.04 -28.04 -0.25
CA LEU A 103 8.63 -27.65 -0.25
C LEU A 103 7.87 -28.28 -1.42
N MET A 104 8.48 -28.35 -2.62
CA MET A 104 7.88 -29.02 -3.77
C MET A 104 7.55 -30.48 -3.46
N GLU A 105 8.51 -31.22 -2.90
CA GLU A 105 8.32 -32.63 -2.54
C GLU A 105 7.14 -32.80 -1.58
N VAL A 106 7.10 -31.98 -0.53
CA VAL A 106 6.05 -32.00 0.49
C VAL A 106 4.67 -31.63 -0.07
N MET A 107 4.60 -30.65 -0.97
CA MET A 107 3.36 -30.20 -1.61
C MET A 107 2.97 -31.06 -2.81
N GLU A 108 3.81 -32.01 -3.23
CA GLU A 108 3.72 -32.74 -4.49
C GLU A 108 3.66 -31.83 -5.73
N ALA A 109 4.32 -30.67 -5.65
CA ALA A 109 4.39 -29.71 -6.76
C ALA A 109 5.22 -30.24 -7.93
N LYS A 110 4.81 -29.92 -9.15
CA LYS A 110 5.52 -30.30 -10.38
C LYS A 110 6.50 -29.25 -10.88
N ALA A 111 6.21 -27.98 -10.60
CA ALA A 111 7.03 -26.85 -11.01
C ALA A 111 6.92 -25.71 -9.98
N TRP A 112 7.86 -24.77 -10.04
CA TRP A 112 7.79 -23.51 -9.31
C TRP A 112 8.35 -22.32 -10.08
N ARG A 113 7.85 -21.14 -9.74
CA ARG A 113 8.38 -19.82 -10.15
C ARG A 113 8.60 -18.99 -8.89
N ARG A 114 9.71 -18.27 -8.80
CA ARG A 114 10.00 -17.36 -7.68
C ARG A 114 10.22 -15.95 -8.17
N ARG A 115 9.66 -14.97 -7.45
CA ARG A 115 9.89 -13.53 -7.63
C ARG A 115 10.11 -12.89 -6.26
N GLY A 116 11.36 -12.85 -5.81
CA GLY A 116 11.71 -12.35 -4.48
C GLY A 116 11.10 -13.22 -3.38
N SER A 117 10.19 -12.64 -2.60
CA SER A 117 9.45 -13.31 -1.52
C SER A 117 8.36 -14.26 -2.00
N ASP A 118 7.91 -14.10 -3.25
CA ASP A 118 6.75 -14.81 -3.77
C ASP A 118 7.21 -16.07 -4.50
N ILE A 119 6.65 -17.22 -4.12
CA ILE A 119 6.95 -18.52 -4.72
C ILE A 119 5.63 -19.16 -5.16
N ASN A 120 5.45 -19.32 -6.47
CA ASN A 120 4.28 -19.91 -7.08
C ASN A 120 4.57 -21.38 -7.40
N PHE A 121 3.68 -22.29 -7.05
CA PHE A 121 3.80 -23.73 -7.30
C PHE A 121 2.68 -24.23 -8.24
N ARG A 122 3.02 -25.17 -9.13
CA ARG A 122 2.04 -25.98 -9.89
C ARG A 122 1.74 -27.26 -9.13
N ILE A 123 0.54 -27.38 -8.58
CA ILE A 123 0.08 -28.55 -7.84
C ILE A 123 -0.82 -29.39 -8.75
N PRO A 124 -0.56 -30.69 -8.95
CA PRO A 124 -1.39 -31.52 -9.82
C PRO A 124 -2.83 -31.61 -9.29
N CYS A 125 -3.83 -31.50 -10.17
CA CYS A 125 -5.24 -31.54 -9.78
C CYS A 125 -5.66 -32.87 -9.12
N THR A 126 -4.89 -33.94 -9.34
CA THR A 126 -5.12 -35.26 -8.72
C THR A 126 -4.97 -35.24 -7.20
N ILE A 127 -4.36 -34.21 -6.61
CA ILE A 127 -4.08 -34.15 -5.16
C ILE A 127 -5.34 -34.12 -4.27
N LEU A 128 -6.50 -33.73 -4.81
CA LEU A 128 -7.77 -33.70 -4.07
C LEU A 128 -8.61 -34.98 -4.27
N ASP A 129 -8.02 -36.05 -4.81
CA ASP A 129 -8.58 -37.41 -4.89
C ASP A 129 -10.07 -37.45 -5.23
N ASN A 130 -10.44 -37.24 -6.51
CA ASN A 130 -11.74 -37.64 -7.11
C ASN A 130 -11.93 -37.17 -8.56
N GLN A 131 -10.97 -36.45 -9.13
CA GLN A 131 -11.09 -35.94 -10.49
C GLN A 131 -10.08 -36.62 -11.41
N VAL A 132 -10.57 -37.19 -12.51
CA VAL A 132 -9.74 -37.50 -13.67
C VAL A 132 -9.29 -36.14 -14.22
N ALA A 133 -8.09 -35.73 -13.85
CA ALA A 133 -7.47 -34.52 -14.38
C ALA A 133 -6.73 -34.87 -15.67
N GLU A 134 -6.79 -33.96 -16.65
CA GLU A 134 -5.88 -34.06 -17.79
C GLU A 134 -4.44 -33.87 -17.30
N GLU A 135 -3.48 -34.49 -18.00
CA GLU A 135 -2.07 -34.55 -17.61
C GLU A 135 -1.42 -33.17 -17.35
N HIS A 136 -1.99 -32.09 -17.93
CA HIS A 136 -1.47 -30.73 -17.82
C HIS A 136 -2.28 -29.81 -16.91
N GLU A 137 -3.39 -30.28 -16.32
CA GLU A 137 -4.18 -29.48 -15.40
C GLU A 137 -3.52 -29.37 -14.02
N PHE A 138 -3.47 -28.16 -13.48
CA PHE A 138 -2.89 -27.89 -12.17
C PHE A 138 -3.67 -26.82 -11.41
N TYR A 139 -3.56 -26.85 -10.09
CA TYR A 139 -3.89 -25.76 -9.19
C TYR A 139 -2.64 -24.92 -8.92
N GLN A 140 -2.81 -23.61 -8.81
CA GLN A 140 -1.72 -22.72 -8.41
C GLN A 140 -1.79 -22.46 -6.90
N VAL A 141 -0.65 -22.61 -6.22
CA VAL A 141 -0.48 -22.23 -4.81
C VAL A 141 0.66 -21.23 -4.70
N ASP A 142 0.37 -20.07 -4.14
CA ASP A 142 1.29 -18.95 -4.02
C ASP A 142 1.72 -18.82 -2.55
N LEU A 143 2.99 -19.00 -2.27
CA LEU A 143 3.59 -18.77 -0.96
C LEU A 143 4.26 -17.41 -0.95
N VAL A 144 3.97 -16.59 0.07
CA VAL A 144 4.62 -15.31 0.30
C VAL A 144 5.44 -15.42 1.58
N LEU A 145 6.77 -15.39 1.45
CA LEU A 145 7.69 -15.41 2.58
C LEU A 145 7.67 -14.06 3.30
N ILE A 146 7.38 -14.07 4.61
CA ILE A 146 7.23 -12.87 5.44
C ILE A 146 7.98 -13.08 6.76
N PRO A 147 8.67 -12.05 7.29
CA PRO A 147 9.25 -12.16 8.63
C PRO A 147 8.17 -12.50 9.67
N PRO A 148 8.36 -13.49 10.57
CA PRO A 148 7.30 -13.99 11.43
C PRO A 148 6.59 -12.91 12.24
N GLU A 149 7.34 -11.90 12.72
CA GLU A 149 6.83 -10.77 13.48
C GLU A 149 5.90 -9.84 12.69
N LYS A 150 5.94 -9.89 11.35
CA LYS A 150 5.07 -9.09 10.47
C LYS A 150 3.86 -9.87 9.96
N LEU A 151 3.80 -11.19 10.19
CA LEU A 151 2.80 -12.07 9.60
C LEU A 151 1.36 -11.63 9.91
N ALA A 152 1.08 -11.25 11.17
CA ALA A 152 -0.25 -10.82 11.59
C ALA A 152 -0.71 -9.54 10.86
N PHE A 153 0.17 -8.54 10.76
CA PHE A 153 -0.13 -7.28 10.09
C PHE A 153 -0.30 -7.47 8.58
N VAL A 154 0.57 -8.26 7.93
CA VAL A 154 0.45 -8.53 6.49
C VAL A 154 -0.84 -9.31 6.20
N THR A 155 -1.21 -10.26 7.05
CA THR A 155 -2.50 -10.99 6.93
C THR A 155 -3.67 -10.03 7.03
N PHE A 156 -3.63 -9.10 7.97
CA PHE A 156 -4.65 -8.06 8.12
C PHE A 156 -4.75 -7.19 6.86
N MET A 157 -3.62 -6.73 6.33
CA MET A 157 -3.54 -5.79 5.22
C MET A 157 -3.86 -6.39 3.84
N THR A 158 -3.56 -7.67 3.63
CA THR A 158 -3.85 -8.40 2.38
C THR A 158 -5.26 -8.98 2.32
N SER A 159 -5.93 -9.13 3.46
CA SER A 159 -7.30 -9.62 3.52
C SER A 159 -8.28 -8.72 2.76
N TYR A 160 -9.31 -9.34 2.20
CA TYR A 160 -10.37 -8.75 1.38
C TYR A 160 -9.87 -7.98 0.14
N SER A 161 -8.60 -8.19 -0.27
CA SER A 161 -7.92 -7.59 -1.44
C SER A 161 -7.83 -6.06 -1.51
N SER A 162 -8.64 -5.33 -0.74
CA SER A 162 -8.74 -3.88 -0.78
C SER A 162 -8.62 -3.23 0.60
N THR A 163 -8.32 -4.00 1.64
CA THR A 163 -8.16 -3.48 3.01
C THR A 163 -7.11 -2.38 3.06
N SER A 164 -5.92 -2.64 2.52
CA SER A 164 -4.84 -1.64 2.44
C SER A 164 -5.24 -0.36 1.70
N ILE A 165 -5.97 -0.50 0.59
CA ILE A 165 -6.39 0.63 -0.25
C ILE A 165 -7.43 1.47 0.49
N LEU A 166 -8.47 0.84 1.07
CA LEU A 166 -9.51 1.57 1.79
C LEU A 166 -8.96 2.23 3.04
N LEU A 167 -8.24 1.49 3.90
CA LEU A 167 -7.62 2.06 5.10
C LEU A 167 -6.68 3.22 4.75
N GLY A 168 -5.81 3.05 3.75
CA GLY A 168 -4.90 4.10 3.31
C GLY A 168 -5.63 5.34 2.78
N ARG A 169 -6.79 5.19 2.13
CA ARG A 169 -7.61 6.32 1.69
C ARG A 169 -8.30 7.00 2.87
N ILE A 170 -8.90 6.24 3.78
CA ILE A 170 -9.64 6.77 4.94
C ILE A 170 -8.67 7.48 5.89
N LEU A 171 -7.50 6.90 6.19
CA LEU A 171 -6.46 7.52 7.02
C LEU A 171 -6.07 8.92 6.53
N ARG A 172 -6.02 9.14 5.21
CA ARG A 172 -5.72 10.46 4.63
C ARG A 172 -6.78 11.54 4.89
N TYR A 173 -8.00 11.15 5.24
CA TYR A 173 -9.01 12.09 5.72
C TYR A 173 -8.82 12.44 7.18
N TYR A 174 -8.17 11.59 7.97
CA TYR A 174 -7.77 11.93 9.34
C TYR A 174 -6.50 12.81 9.34
N SER A 175 -5.44 12.38 8.66
CA SER A 175 -4.18 13.14 8.54
C SER A 175 -3.43 12.78 7.25
N HIS A 176 -2.79 13.77 6.63
CA HIS A 176 -1.99 13.56 5.42
C HIS A 176 -0.61 12.96 5.72
N SER A 177 -0.18 13.04 6.97
CA SER A 177 1.12 12.53 7.42
C SER A 177 1.05 11.06 7.83
N LEU A 178 -0.09 10.38 7.65
CA LEU A 178 -0.24 8.97 8.01
C LEU A 178 -0.20 8.10 6.76
N THR A 179 0.62 7.06 6.81
CA THR A 179 0.72 6.05 5.75
C THR A 179 0.65 4.67 6.36
N ILE A 180 -0.11 3.78 5.73
CA ILE A 180 -0.16 2.38 6.11
C ILE A 180 0.55 1.55 5.04
N HIS A 181 1.61 0.85 5.46
CA HIS A 181 2.35 -0.10 4.63
C HIS A 181 1.78 -1.51 4.82
N LEU A 182 2.25 -2.45 4.00
CA LEU A 182 1.82 -3.84 4.09
C LEU A 182 2.20 -4.48 5.44
N THR A 183 3.31 -4.07 6.02
CA THR A 183 3.91 -4.69 7.21
C THR A 183 3.80 -3.84 8.48
N HIS A 184 3.40 -2.57 8.38
CA HIS A 184 3.37 -1.65 9.53
C HIS A 184 2.60 -0.35 9.21
N PHE A 185 2.24 0.38 10.25
CA PHE A 185 1.64 1.71 10.20
C PHE A 185 2.69 2.78 10.56
N ILE A 186 2.78 3.83 9.74
CA ILE A 186 3.78 4.89 9.92
C ILE A 186 3.19 6.29 9.96
N PHE A 187 3.88 7.13 10.71
CA PHE A 187 3.90 8.56 10.53
C PHE A 187 4.97 8.91 9.48
N ARG A 188 4.61 9.75 8.51
CA ARG A 188 5.46 10.25 7.43
C ARG A 188 5.25 11.76 7.26
N HIS A 189 6.27 12.56 7.57
CA HIS A 189 6.22 14.01 7.37
C HIS A 189 7.35 14.51 6.48
N THR A 190 6.99 15.31 5.47
CA THR A 190 7.96 15.94 4.55
C THR A 190 8.16 17.40 4.92
N ALA A 191 8.97 17.67 5.94
CA ALA A 191 9.22 19.02 6.43
C ALA A 191 9.87 19.95 5.38
N TYR A 192 10.73 19.41 4.50
CA TYR A 192 11.47 20.17 3.50
C TYR A 192 11.37 19.48 2.13
N PHE A 193 10.99 20.22 1.10
CA PHE A 193 10.88 19.68 -0.26
C PHE A 193 12.24 19.17 -0.78
N GLY A 194 12.26 17.97 -1.35
CA GLY A 194 13.49 17.35 -1.87
C GLY A 194 14.41 16.75 -0.82
N ILE A 195 14.09 16.87 0.47
CA ILE A 195 14.75 16.13 1.55
C ILE A 195 13.95 14.87 1.85
N GLN A 196 14.64 13.80 2.26
CA GLN A 196 13.98 12.55 2.64
C GLN A 196 12.97 12.81 3.77
N PRO A 197 11.74 12.24 3.68
CA PRO A 197 10.76 12.39 4.74
C PRO A 197 11.25 11.83 6.08
N ILE A 198 10.61 12.30 7.14
CA ILE A 198 10.69 11.72 8.48
C ILE A 198 9.68 10.60 8.52
N ASP A 199 10.15 9.36 8.60
CA ASP A 199 9.31 8.17 8.72
C ASP A 199 9.51 7.57 10.12
N ILE A 200 8.42 7.43 10.87
CA ILE A 200 8.40 6.84 12.21
C ILE A 200 7.38 5.71 12.22
N THR A 201 7.83 4.50 12.56
CA THR A 201 6.93 3.36 12.76
C THR A 201 6.14 3.56 14.04
N LEU A 202 4.82 3.58 13.91
CA LEU A 202 3.90 3.72 15.03
C LEU A 202 3.57 2.35 15.63
N THR A 203 3.19 1.40 14.78
CA THR A 203 2.95 0.00 15.18
C THR A 203 3.04 -0.95 13.99
N ASP A 204 3.38 -2.20 14.28
CA ASP A 204 3.25 -3.37 13.40
C ASP A 204 2.27 -4.41 13.96
N ASP A 205 1.56 -4.09 15.05
CA ASP A 205 0.49 -4.90 15.60
C ASP A 205 -0.87 -4.42 15.06
N PRO A 206 -1.62 -5.28 14.33
CA PRO A 206 -2.90 -4.89 13.77
C PRO A 206 -3.96 -4.64 14.85
N GLU A 207 -3.89 -5.29 16.01
CA GLU A 207 -4.84 -5.06 17.11
C GLU A 207 -4.64 -3.67 17.71
N VAL A 208 -3.39 -3.29 17.97
CA VAL A 208 -3.05 -1.95 18.50
C VAL A 208 -3.44 -0.87 17.48
N PHE A 209 -3.16 -1.09 16.19
CA PHE A 209 -3.61 -0.19 15.12
C PHE A 209 -5.15 -0.03 15.12
N CYS A 210 -5.88 -1.15 15.12
CA CYS A 210 -7.34 -1.15 15.08
C CYS A 210 -7.95 -0.47 16.31
N SER A 211 -7.40 -0.73 17.49
CA SER A 211 -7.84 -0.11 18.74
C SER A 211 -7.68 1.42 18.70
N TRP A 212 -6.51 1.92 18.25
CA TRP A 212 -6.30 3.36 18.08
C TRP A 212 -7.23 3.94 17.01
N PHE A 213 -7.38 3.28 15.87
CA PHE A 213 -8.18 3.78 14.76
C PHE A 213 -9.69 3.79 15.08
N GLY A 214 -10.14 2.94 16.00
CA GLY A 214 -11.54 2.81 16.41
C GLY A 214 -12.28 1.61 15.81
N THR A 215 -11.57 0.67 15.19
CA THR A 215 -12.14 -0.55 14.60
C THR A 215 -11.97 -1.75 15.52
N ASP A 216 -12.93 -2.69 15.51
CA ASP A 216 -12.91 -3.88 16.37
C ASP A 216 -12.11 -5.04 15.73
N TYR A 217 -10.83 -5.18 16.11
CA TYR A 217 -9.97 -6.25 15.58
C TYR A 217 -10.49 -7.65 15.94
N GLN A 218 -11.10 -7.84 17.10
CA GLN A 218 -11.61 -9.15 17.52
C GLN A 218 -12.82 -9.57 16.69
N LYS A 219 -13.73 -8.64 16.36
CA LYS A 219 -14.82 -8.87 15.41
C LYS A 219 -14.28 -9.21 14.02
N TRP A 220 -13.25 -8.49 13.56
CA TRP A 220 -12.56 -8.86 12.31
C TRP A 220 -12.02 -10.28 12.41
N LEU A 221 -11.29 -10.62 13.49
CA LEU A 221 -10.60 -11.89 13.68
C LEU A 221 -11.57 -13.09 13.72
N ILE A 222 -12.67 -12.98 14.47
CA ILE A 222 -13.64 -14.05 14.70
C ILE A 222 -14.67 -14.09 13.57
N GLN A 223 -15.38 -12.99 13.35
CA GLN A 223 -16.52 -12.96 12.42
C GLN A 223 -16.06 -12.82 10.97
N GLY A 224 -14.93 -12.17 10.72
CA GLY A 224 -14.44 -11.90 9.37
C GLY A 224 -14.25 -13.13 8.50
N LYS A 225 -13.93 -14.29 9.09
CA LYS A 225 -13.81 -15.57 8.35
C LYS A 225 -15.14 -16.02 7.72
N SER A 226 -16.26 -15.56 8.26
CA SER A 226 -17.61 -15.94 7.85
C SER A 226 -18.29 -14.90 6.96
N TRP A 227 -17.63 -13.78 6.66
CA TRP A 227 -18.23 -12.73 5.83
C TRP A 227 -18.39 -13.22 4.39
N LYS A 228 -19.65 -13.22 3.95
CA LYS A 228 -20.06 -13.66 2.61
C LYS A 228 -19.99 -12.52 1.62
N PHE A 229 -20.25 -11.30 2.05
CA PHE A 229 -20.41 -10.15 1.16
C PHE A 229 -19.49 -8.99 1.55
N ASP A 230 -19.09 -8.21 0.55
CA ASP A 230 -18.22 -7.03 0.73
C ASP A 230 -18.80 -6.04 1.74
N TRP A 231 -20.12 -5.87 1.78
CA TRP A 231 -20.78 -4.93 2.69
C TRP A 231 -20.59 -5.28 4.17
N GLN A 232 -20.34 -6.54 4.52
CA GLN A 232 -20.07 -6.93 5.92
C GLN A 232 -18.71 -6.42 6.37
N PHE A 233 -17.71 -6.52 5.49
CA PHE A 233 -16.40 -5.91 5.69
C PHE A 233 -16.51 -4.38 5.78
N TRP A 234 -17.27 -3.75 4.86
CA TRP A 234 -17.48 -2.31 4.89
C TRP A 234 -18.22 -1.85 6.14
N GLN A 235 -19.18 -2.64 6.63
CA GLN A 235 -19.86 -2.38 7.88
C GLN A 235 -18.88 -2.43 9.04
N TRP A 236 -18.08 -3.49 9.17
CA TRP A 236 -17.04 -3.55 10.20
C TRP A 236 -16.09 -2.35 10.15
N LEU A 237 -15.68 -1.94 8.95
CA LEU A 237 -14.77 -0.82 8.74
C LEU A 237 -15.37 0.53 9.16
N THR A 238 -16.70 0.68 9.11
CA THR A 238 -17.40 1.95 9.37
C THR A 238 -18.17 1.99 10.69
N ASP A 239 -18.35 0.84 11.34
CA ASP A 239 -18.94 0.66 12.67
C ASP A 239 -17.91 1.02 13.75
N VAL A 240 -17.54 2.30 13.78
CA VAL A 240 -16.48 2.86 14.65
C VAL A 240 -17.04 3.97 15.54
N PRO A 241 -16.49 4.25 16.74
CA PRO A 241 -16.93 5.35 17.60
C PRO A 241 -16.79 6.72 16.95
N ASP A 242 -17.65 7.68 17.30
CA ASP A 242 -17.67 9.01 16.67
C ASP A 242 -16.40 9.81 16.94
N GLU A 243 -15.87 9.69 18.16
CA GLU A 243 -14.64 10.35 18.60
C GLU A 243 -13.35 9.61 18.19
N SER A 244 -13.46 8.50 17.47
CA SER A 244 -12.27 7.80 16.98
C SER A 244 -11.62 8.52 15.80
N PRO A 245 -10.32 8.27 15.52
CA PRO A 245 -9.67 8.73 14.29
C PRO A 245 -10.43 8.32 13.02
N ALA A 246 -10.95 7.09 12.97
CA ALA A 246 -11.79 6.63 11.86
C ALA A 246 -13.11 7.41 11.76
N GLY A 247 -13.79 7.66 12.89
CA GLY A 247 -15.03 8.45 12.92
C GLY A 247 -14.82 9.87 12.39
N THR A 248 -13.72 10.51 12.80
CA THR A 248 -13.30 11.81 12.26
C THR A 248 -13.01 11.76 10.76
N ALA A 249 -12.29 10.72 10.30
CA ALA A 249 -12.04 10.51 8.87
C ALA A 249 -13.32 10.34 8.06
N PHE A 250 -14.28 9.55 8.56
CA PHE A 250 -15.54 9.29 7.88
C PHE A 250 -16.44 10.51 7.80
N ARG A 251 -16.54 11.32 8.85
CA ARG A 251 -17.25 12.62 8.80
C ARG A 251 -16.67 13.52 7.71
N ARG A 252 -15.34 13.64 7.65
CA ARG A 252 -14.64 14.44 6.63
C ARG A 252 -14.84 13.86 5.21
N LEU A 253 -14.84 12.54 5.08
CA LEU A 253 -15.11 11.86 3.81
C LEU A 253 -16.54 12.14 3.32
N ALA A 254 -17.55 11.99 4.19
CA ALA A 254 -18.96 12.23 3.87
C ALA A 254 -19.19 13.68 3.42
N ARG A 255 -18.70 14.67 4.19
CA ARG A 255 -18.78 16.10 3.84
C ARG A 255 -18.15 16.40 2.49
N LYS A 256 -16.98 15.84 2.21
CA LYS A 256 -16.31 16.04 0.92
C LYS A 256 -17.13 15.44 -0.23
N ILE A 257 -17.71 14.25 -0.06
CA ILE A 257 -18.54 13.63 -1.10
C ILE A 257 -19.80 14.45 -1.34
N GLN A 258 -20.46 14.97 -0.30
CA GLN A 258 -21.61 15.87 -0.44
C GLN A 258 -21.24 17.13 -1.22
N ARG A 259 -20.18 17.83 -0.81
CA ARG A 259 -19.74 19.09 -1.42
C ARG A 259 -19.32 18.94 -2.88
N ASP A 260 -18.52 17.90 -3.16
CA ASP A 260 -18.01 17.67 -4.51
C ASP A 260 -19.09 17.00 -5.40
N GLY A 261 -20.15 16.46 -4.78
CA GLY A 261 -21.26 15.74 -5.39
C GLY A 261 -20.82 14.57 -6.27
N ASP A 262 -21.64 14.33 -7.29
CA ASP A 262 -21.39 13.33 -8.34
C ASP A 262 -20.02 13.45 -9.03
N LYS A 263 -19.40 14.64 -9.01
CA LYS A 263 -18.10 14.87 -9.65
C LYS A 263 -16.96 14.18 -8.91
N ALA A 264 -17.01 14.04 -7.58
CA ALA A 264 -16.02 13.27 -6.83
C ALA A 264 -16.08 11.79 -7.20
N VAL A 265 -17.29 11.22 -7.24
CA VAL A 265 -17.51 9.82 -7.63
C VAL A 265 -17.12 9.58 -9.09
N LYS A 266 -17.48 10.51 -10.01
CA LYS A 266 -17.12 10.39 -11.44
C LYS A 266 -15.63 10.57 -11.71
N ARG A 267 -14.91 11.41 -10.96
CA ARG A 267 -13.45 11.52 -11.07
C ARG A 267 -12.72 10.27 -10.57
N ALA A 268 -13.32 9.51 -9.65
CA ALA A 268 -12.79 8.23 -9.21
C ALA A 268 -12.92 7.13 -10.27
N LYS A 269 -13.94 7.18 -11.15
CA LYS A 269 -14.25 6.17 -12.19
C LYS A 269 -13.21 5.98 -13.32
N GLY A 270 -12.07 6.68 -13.32
CA GLY A 270 -11.06 6.53 -14.37
C GLY A 270 -10.30 5.21 -14.25
N LYS A 271 -10.67 4.15 -14.99
CA LYS A 271 -10.01 2.81 -15.06
C LYS A 271 -9.65 2.14 -13.72
N ARG A 272 -9.95 2.73 -12.56
CA ARG A 272 -9.38 2.35 -11.27
C ARG A 272 -10.48 1.86 -10.33
N ASP A 273 -10.22 0.65 -9.84
CA ASP A 273 -10.75 0.08 -8.60
C ASP A 273 -12.27 0.13 -8.40
N THR A 274 -12.97 -0.74 -9.13
CA THR A 274 -14.43 -0.94 -9.02
C THR A 274 -14.88 -1.32 -7.60
N PHE A 275 -13.99 -1.84 -6.76
CA PHE A 275 -14.31 -2.19 -5.38
C PHE A 275 -14.49 -0.95 -4.52
N ALA A 276 -13.53 -0.01 -4.59
CA ALA A 276 -13.63 1.23 -3.83
C ALA A 276 -14.83 2.10 -4.24
N ASP A 277 -15.18 2.10 -5.53
CA ASP A 277 -16.39 2.79 -6.00
C ASP A 277 -17.66 2.21 -5.38
N LYS A 278 -17.78 0.88 -5.30
CA LYS A 278 -18.91 0.22 -4.63
C LYS A 278 -18.93 0.53 -3.14
N PHE A 279 -17.77 0.58 -2.49
CA PHE A 279 -17.66 1.00 -1.10
C PHE A 279 -18.21 2.42 -0.91
N TYR A 280 -17.84 3.41 -1.73
CA TYR A 280 -18.34 4.78 -1.57
C TYR A 280 -19.85 4.89 -1.80
N VAL A 281 -20.40 4.17 -2.78
CA VAL A 281 -21.85 4.10 -2.98
C VAL A 281 -22.53 3.52 -1.75
N TRP A 282 -22.02 2.41 -1.21
CA TRP A 282 -22.55 1.80 0.01
C TRP A 282 -22.40 2.73 1.22
N PHE A 283 -21.24 3.37 1.38
CA PHE A 283 -20.92 4.29 2.47
C PHE A 283 -21.93 5.44 2.53
N MET A 284 -22.21 6.09 1.39
CA MET A 284 -23.14 7.21 1.31
C MET A 284 -24.62 6.83 1.41
N THR A 285 -24.97 5.55 1.29
CA THR A 285 -26.38 5.12 1.24
C THR A 285 -26.79 4.24 2.42
N ARG A 286 -25.85 3.59 3.09
CA ARG A 286 -26.15 2.56 4.11
C ARG A 286 -25.31 2.66 5.37
N SER A 287 -24.19 3.38 5.36
CA SER A 287 -23.41 3.55 6.59
C SER A 287 -24.08 4.56 7.52
N LYS A 288 -23.74 4.53 8.81
CA LYS A 288 -24.20 5.54 9.77
C LYS A 288 -23.64 6.96 9.50
N TRP A 289 -22.67 7.06 8.60
CA TRP A 289 -22.05 8.30 8.15
C TRP A 289 -22.73 8.86 6.88
N ALA A 290 -23.74 8.15 6.37
CA ALA A 290 -24.55 8.65 5.28
C ALA A 290 -25.23 9.95 5.73
N PRO A 291 -25.24 10.99 4.88
CA PRO A 291 -25.99 12.21 5.12
C PRO A 291 -27.43 11.94 5.52
N THR A 292 -27.89 12.57 6.58
CA THR A 292 -29.32 12.64 6.91
C THR A 292 -29.90 13.97 6.42
N GLU A 293 -31.22 14.03 6.21
CA GLU A 293 -31.90 15.28 5.83
C GLU A 293 -31.72 16.38 6.91
N GLU A 294 -31.44 16.00 8.15
CA GLU A 294 -31.17 16.92 9.27
C GLU A 294 -29.78 17.59 9.17
N ASP A 295 -28.79 16.89 8.61
CA ASP A 295 -27.44 17.42 8.43
C ASP A 295 -27.38 18.56 7.40
N GLU A 296 -28.29 18.56 6.41
CA GLU A 296 -28.33 19.62 5.38
C GLU A 296 -28.75 20.98 5.94
N ASN A 297 -29.45 21.01 7.09
CA ASN A 297 -29.94 22.24 7.70
C ASN A 297 -29.05 22.77 8.84
N THR A 298 -28.09 21.98 9.33
CA THR A 298 -27.29 22.29 10.52
C THR A 298 -25.82 22.57 10.24
N SER A 299 -25.39 22.54 8.97
CA SER A 299 -24.02 22.91 8.58
C SER A 299 -23.73 24.38 8.93
N THR A 300 -23.13 24.58 10.10
CA THR A 300 -22.66 25.88 10.57
C THR A 300 -21.42 26.27 9.77
N PRO A 301 -21.33 27.51 9.24
CA PRO A 301 -20.22 27.95 8.41
C PRO A 301 -18.83 27.90 9.07
N ASP A 302 -18.77 27.76 10.39
CA ASP A 302 -17.51 27.90 11.15
C ASP A 302 -16.64 26.63 11.11
N GLU A 303 -17.21 25.43 11.04
CA GLU A 303 -16.40 24.20 10.86
C GLU A 303 -15.75 24.11 9.47
N GLU A 304 -16.32 24.79 8.46
CA GLU A 304 -15.74 24.81 7.11
C GLU A 304 -14.48 25.67 7.02
N LYS A 305 -14.35 26.71 7.86
CA LYS A 305 -13.16 27.57 7.86
C LYS A 305 -11.94 26.87 8.45
N GLU A 306 -12.11 26.13 9.54
CA GLU A 306 -11.02 25.47 10.27
C GLU A 306 -10.26 24.41 9.42
N HIS A 307 -10.88 23.91 8.34
CA HIS A 307 -10.25 22.95 7.42
C HIS A 307 -10.02 23.47 5.99
N SER A 308 -10.46 24.70 5.69
CA SER A 308 -10.03 25.40 4.47
C SER A 308 -8.64 26.04 4.59
N GLU A 309 -8.12 26.17 5.82
CA GLU A 309 -6.75 26.62 6.11
C GLU A 309 -5.68 25.56 5.80
N HIS A 310 -5.90 24.72 4.79
CA HIS A 310 -4.73 24.15 4.14
C HIS A 310 -3.95 25.33 3.56
N PRO A 311 -2.67 25.52 3.95
CA PRO A 311 -1.87 26.59 3.37
C PRO A 311 -1.97 26.47 1.85
N PRO A 312 -2.15 27.59 1.14
CA PRO A 312 -2.33 27.58 -0.30
C PRO A 312 -1.27 26.69 -0.91
N LYS A 313 -1.69 25.78 -1.81
CA LYS A 313 -0.76 24.84 -2.43
C LYS A 313 0.43 25.65 -2.95
N PRO A 314 1.65 25.36 -2.47
CA PRO A 314 2.80 26.14 -2.86
C PRO A 314 2.89 26.11 -4.39
N THR A 315 3.08 27.29 -4.97
CA THR A 315 3.30 27.42 -6.40
C THR A 315 4.53 26.59 -6.80
N PRO A 316 4.63 26.13 -8.05
CA PRO A 316 5.83 25.42 -8.52
C PRO A 316 7.13 26.20 -8.28
N ALA A 317 7.06 27.53 -8.27
CA ALA A 317 8.18 28.40 -7.94
C ALA A 317 8.57 28.32 -6.45
N GLU A 318 7.59 28.31 -5.53
CA GLU A 318 7.84 28.14 -4.09
C GLU A 318 8.38 26.75 -3.76
N LEU A 319 7.97 25.72 -4.48
CA LEU A 319 8.52 24.36 -4.33
C LEU A 319 9.96 24.24 -4.81
N SER A 320 10.47 25.19 -5.60
CA SER A 320 11.82 25.10 -6.17
C SER A 320 12.93 25.48 -5.19
N MET A 321 12.60 26.15 -4.09
CA MET A 321 13.56 26.59 -3.08
C MET A 321 13.20 26.04 -1.70
N ILE A 322 14.17 25.41 -1.04
CA ILE A 322 14.04 24.97 0.34
C ILE A 322 14.07 26.21 1.25
N ASN A 323 13.00 26.43 2.01
CA ASN A 323 12.94 27.44 3.05
C ASN A 323 13.16 26.77 4.42
N ILE A 324 14.35 26.96 5.00
CA ILE A 324 14.71 26.36 6.29
C ILE A 324 13.85 26.92 7.43
N ASP A 325 13.53 28.23 7.36
CA ASP A 325 12.83 28.98 8.40
C ASP A 325 11.32 28.75 8.38
N LYS A 326 10.81 28.18 7.29
CA LYS A 326 9.39 27.87 7.10
C LYS A 326 9.21 26.42 6.64
N PRO A 327 9.45 25.43 7.52
CA PRO A 327 9.18 24.02 7.23
C PRO A 327 7.69 23.84 6.90
N PHE A 328 7.37 22.78 6.15
CA PHE A 328 5.97 22.39 5.96
C PHE A 328 5.35 22.05 7.33
N PRO A 329 4.24 22.68 7.71
CA PRO A 329 3.62 22.40 9.00
C PRO A 329 3.08 20.96 9.03
N MET A 330 3.02 20.38 10.23
CA MET A 330 2.23 19.19 10.46
C MET A 330 0.75 19.58 10.56
N ASP A 331 -0.14 18.68 10.14
CA ASP A 331 -1.57 18.84 10.41
C ASP A 331 -1.91 18.44 11.85
N LYS A 332 -3.04 18.93 12.37
CA LYS A 332 -3.46 18.65 13.76
C LYS A 332 -3.52 17.15 14.09
N GLY A 333 -4.04 16.33 13.16
CA GLY A 333 -4.11 14.88 13.37
C GLY A 333 -2.73 14.21 13.42
N ALA A 334 -1.73 14.78 12.73
CA ALA A 334 -0.35 14.36 12.84
C ALA A 334 0.25 14.62 14.22
N GLU A 335 -0.02 15.80 14.81
CA GLU A 335 0.43 16.14 16.16
C GLU A 335 -0.23 15.23 17.21
N GLU A 336 -1.55 15.06 17.14
CA GLU A 336 -2.31 14.16 18.01
C GLU A 336 -1.77 12.72 17.99
N VAL A 337 -1.35 12.24 16.82
CA VAL A 337 -0.76 10.90 16.67
C VAL A 337 0.61 10.83 17.33
N LEU A 338 1.49 11.80 17.11
CA LEU A 338 2.81 11.79 17.75
C LEU A 338 2.69 11.80 19.28
N ASP A 339 1.71 12.53 19.82
CA ASP A 339 1.45 12.59 21.25
C ASP A 339 0.85 11.28 21.77
N PHE A 340 -0.17 10.72 21.09
CA PHE A 340 -0.78 9.45 21.47
C PHE A 340 0.24 8.31 21.54
N TRP A 341 1.15 8.22 20.56
CA TRP A 341 2.15 7.16 20.48
C TRP A 341 3.43 7.47 21.28
N GLY A 342 3.53 8.63 21.93
CA GLY A 342 4.73 9.03 22.67
C GLY A 342 5.97 9.19 21.77
N LYS A 343 5.77 9.57 20.51
CA LYS A 343 6.82 9.67 19.47
C LYS A 343 7.30 11.09 19.20
N ARG A 344 6.82 12.09 19.96
CA ARG A 344 7.19 13.51 19.81
C ARG A 344 8.70 13.74 19.87
N ALA A 345 9.39 13.19 20.87
CA ALA A 345 10.84 13.37 21.05
C ALA A 345 11.65 12.73 19.91
N GLU A 346 11.23 11.56 19.42
CA GLU A 346 11.84 10.90 18.25
C GLU A 346 11.68 11.76 16.99
N TYR A 347 10.47 12.30 16.78
CA TYR A 347 10.20 13.23 15.69
C TYR A 347 11.06 14.49 15.76
N ASP A 348 11.13 15.16 16.91
CA ASP A 348 11.89 16.41 17.04
C ASP A 348 13.39 16.20 16.77
N ALA A 349 13.95 15.06 17.19
CA ALA A 349 15.33 14.69 16.89
C ALA A 349 15.57 14.47 15.38
N LEU A 350 14.68 13.73 14.71
CA LEU A 350 14.76 13.52 13.26
C LEU A 350 14.51 14.82 12.49
N PHE A 351 13.65 15.70 12.99
CA PHE A 351 13.36 16.99 12.40
C PHE A 351 14.60 17.89 12.39
N GLU A 352 15.30 18.02 13.52
CA GLU A 352 16.56 18.78 13.58
C GLU A 352 17.64 18.16 12.68
N GLN A 353 17.70 16.84 12.56
CA GLN A 353 18.57 16.18 11.60
C GLN A 353 18.22 16.58 10.15
N ARG A 354 16.93 16.59 9.77
CA ARG A 354 16.49 17.01 8.43
C ARG A 354 16.78 18.49 8.17
N LYS A 355 16.62 19.34 9.18
CA LYS A 355 16.96 20.77 9.10
C LYS A 355 18.45 20.99 8.87
N PHE A 356 19.30 20.25 9.58
CA PHE A 356 20.75 20.27 9.38
C PHE A 356 21.13 19.88 7.95
N MET A 357 20.51 18.83 7.39
CA MET A 357 20.73 18.41 6.00
C MET A 357 20.20 19.41 4.98
N ALA A 358 19.05 20.04 5.26
CA ALA A 358 18.40 21.01 4.38
C ALA A 358 19.21 22.32 4.26
N THR A 359 19.94 22.68 5.31
CA THR A 359 20.66 23.96 5.42
C THR A 359 21.64 24.23 4.27
N PRO A 360 22.66 23.39 4.02
CA PRO A 360 23.62 23.64 2.94
C PRO A 360 22.97 23.61 1.54
N ILE A 361 21.88 22.86 1.37
CA ILE A 361 21.15 22.78 0.09
C ILE A 361 20.41 24.10 -0.17
N ALA A 362 19.70 24.61 0.83
CA ALA A 362 19.00 25.89 0.75
C ALA A 362 19.98 27.06 0.52
N GLU A 363 21.14 27.08 1.20
CA GLU A 363 22.19 28.08 0.97
C GLU A 363 22.72 28.04 -0.47
N SER A 364 22.99 26.83 -0.99
CA SER A 364 23.41 26.63 -2.38
C SER A 364 22.36 27.11 -3.39
N GLN A 365 21.08 26.82 -3.14
CA GLN A 365 19.97 27.31 -3.97
C GLN A 365 19.85 28.84 -3.94
N ARG A 366 19.99 29.45 -2.76
CA ARG A 366 19.99 30.92 -2.61
C ARG A 366 21.14 31.56 -3.40
N LEU A 367 22.36 31.05 -3.26
CA LEU A 367 23.53 31.54 -4.01
C LEU A 367 23.37 31.41 -5.53
N LYS A 368 22.78 30.29 -5.99
CA LYS A 368 22.49 30.10 -7.43
C LYS A 368 21.45 31.11 -7.94
N MET A 369 20.41 31.38 -7.15
CA MET A 369 19.38 32.37 -7.50
C MET A 369 19.93 33.78 -7.49
N GLU A 370 20.73 34.16 -6.49
CA GLU A 370 21.43 35.45 -6.46
C GLU A 370 22.35 35.62 -7.68
N LYS A 371 23.12 34.59 -8.04
CA LYS A 371 23.95 34.60 -9.25
C LYS A 371 23.11 34.76 -10.52
N LYS A 372 21.97 34.07 -10.62
CA LYS A 372 21.04 34.17 -11.76
C LYS A 372 20.43 35.56 -11.85
N MET A 373 19.99 36.13 -10.73
CA MET A 373 19.44 37.49 -10.66
C MET A 373 20.49 38.54 -11.03
N ARG A 374 21.73 38.41 -10.52
CA ARG A 374 22.84 39.29 -10.89
C ARG A 374 23.18 39.20 -12.38
N THR A 375 23.21 37.99 -12.93
CA THR A 375 23.46 37.79 -14.37
C THR A 375 22.35 38.40 -15.21
N LYS A 376 21.08 38.20 -14.82
CA LYS A 376 19.93 38.80 -15.50
C LYS A 376 19.98 40.33 -15.44
N ALA A 377 20.23 40.93 -14.27
CA ALA A 377 20.35 42.38 -14.13
C ALA A 377 21.48 42.98 -14.98
N LEU A 378 22.61 42.26 -15.11
CA LEU A 378 23.70 42.67 -16.01
C LEU A 378 23.29 42.61 -17.49
N LEU A 379 22.55 41.57 -17.89
CA LEU A 379 22.03 41.45 -19.26
C LEU A 379 20.99 42.54 -19.56
N ASP A 380 20.03 42.76 -18.66
CA ASP A 380 19.01 43.80 -18.79
C ASP A 380 19.69 45.19 -18.92
N ALA A 381 20.72 45.48 -18.11
CA ALA A 381 21.49 46.72 -18.20
C ALA A 381 22.30 46.84 -19.51
N GLN A 382 22.85 45.74 -20.02
CA GLN A 382 23.52 45.72 -21.33
C GLN A 382 22.53 45.99 -22.47
N GLU A 383 21.34 45.39 -22.42
CA GLU A 383 20.28 45.63 -23.40
C GLU A 383 19.80 47.10 -23.39
N GLU A 384 19.63 47.69 -22.21
CA GLU A 384 19.28 49.12 -22.08
C GLU A 384 20.37 50.03 -22.66
N MET A 385 21.65 49.72 -22.40
CA MET A 385 22.78 50.46 -22.95
C MET A 385 22.83 50.35 -24.48
N ILE A 386 22.60 49.16 -25.04
CA ILE A 386 22.52 48.93 -26.49
C ILE A 386 21.36 49.73 -27.08
N LYS A 387 20.16 49.65 -26.49
CA LYS A 387 18.97 50.41 -26.94
C LYS A 387 19.23 51.91 -26.92
N LYS A 388 19.88 52.44 -25.89
CA LYS A 388 20.22 53.87 -25.78
C LYS A 388 21.22 54.33 -26.84
N ASN A 389 22.23 53.52 -27.14
CA ASN A 389 23.30 53.91 -28.07
C ASN A 389 22.96 53.64 -29.54
N PHE A 390 22.11 52.65 -29.84
CA PHE A 390 21.84 52.20 -31.21
C PHE A 390 20.36 52.26 -31.62
N GLY A 391 19.43 52.46 -30.68
CA GLY A 391 17.99 52.51 -30.96
C GLY A 391 17.55 53.71 -31.80
N GLU A 392 18.30 54.83 -31.78
CA GLU A 392 18.01 56.01 -32.60
C GLU A 392 18.37 55.83 -34.08
N LEU A 393 19.15 54.81 -34.45
CA LEU A 393 19.59 54.57 -35.83
C LEU A 393 18.57 53.81 -36.70
N SER A 394 17.44 53.36 -36.13
CA SER A 394 16.47 52.53 -36.85
C SER A 394 15.18 53.25 -37.28
N ILE A 395 15.11 54.58 -37.15
CA ILE A 395 14.00 55.40 -37.66
C ILE A 395 14.58 56.55 -38.51
N LYS A 396 15.01 56.23 -39.73
CA LYS A 396 15.11 57.20 -40.84
C LYS A 396 15.12 56.49 -42.17
#